data_AF-G5ECY6-F1
#
_entry.id   AF-G5ECY6-F1
#
_cell.length_a   1.000
_cell.length_b   1.000
_cell.length_c   1.000
_cell.angle_alpha   90.00
_cell.angle_beta   90.00
_cell.angle_gamma   90.00
#
_symmetry.space_group_name_H-M   'P 1'
#
loop_
_entity.id
_entity.type
_entity.pdbx_description
1 polymer ?
#
loop_
_entity_poly.entity_id
_entity_poly.type
_entity_poly.pdbx_seq_one_letter_code
_entity_poly.pdbx_strand_id
1 'polypeptide(L)'
;MSSGAEQHNTNGKKCYMNKRYDDAVDHYSKAIKVNPLPKYYQNRAMCYFQLNNLKMTEEDCKRALELSPNEVKPLYFLGNVFLQSKKYSEAISCLSKALYHNAVITNAPDIENALKRARHQKYEEEESKRIVQDVEFHTYLESLIEKDRQENSENPEELQRADMAKKRLTELTLATQEKRQNREVPEMLCGKITLELMKEPVIVPSGITYDREEIVQHLRRIGHFDPVTRKPLTENEIIPNYALKEVIEKFLDDNPWAKYEPGGMV
;
A
#
# COMPACT_ATOMS: atom_id res chain seq x y z
N MET A 1 22.21 -33.24 21.24
CA MET A 1 20.73 -33.38 21.20
C MET A 1 20.05 -32.66 20.01
N SER A 2 20.77 -32.12 19.01
CA SER A 2 20.14 -31.40 17.87
C SER A 2 19.48 -32.29 16.81
N SER A 3 19.95 -33.54 16.65
CA SER A 3 19.55 -34.42 15.54
C SER A 3 18.05 -34.68 15.47
N GLY A 4 17.39 -34.85 16.62
CA GLY A 4 15.93 -35.08 16.68
C GLY A 4 15.12 -33.88 16.17
N ALA A 5 15.49 -32.66 16.56
CA ALA A 5 14.80 -31.44 16.13
C ALA A 5 14.98 -31.20 14.62
N GLU A 6 16.19 -31.44 14.10
CA GLU A 6 16.49 -31.29 12.68
C GLU A 6 15.77 -32.32 11.82
N GLN A 7 15.63 -33.56 12.30
CA GLN A 7 14.84 -34.59 11.62
C GLN A 7 13.37 -34.19 11.54
N HIS A 8 12.78 -33.74 12.66
CA HIS A 8 11.41 -33.25 12.67
C HIS A 8 11.22 -32.04 11.75
N ASN A 9 12.14 -31.08 11.75
CA ASN A 9 12.09 -29.95 10.82
C ASN A 9 12.17 -30.39 9.35
N THR A 10 12.99 -31.40 9.04
CA THR A 10 13.09 -31.96 7.68
C THR A 10 11.78 -32.63 7.26
N ASN A 11 11.17 -33.41 8.15
CA ASN A 11 9.87 -34.03 7.90
C ASN A 11 8.76 -32.98 7.75
N GLY A 12 8.75 -31.94 8.58
CA GLY A 12 7.81 -30.82 8.47
C GLY A 12 7.92 -30.11 7.13
N LYS A 13 9.14 -29.90 6.62
CA LYS A 13 9.35 -29.33 5.27
C LYS A 13 8.79 -30.22 4.17
N LYS A 14 8.96 -31.54 4.27
CA LYS A 14 8.37 -32.50 3.31
C LYS A 14 6.84 -32.45 3.33
N CYS A 15 6.24 -32.44 4.51
CA CYS A 15 4.78 -32.30 4.67
C CYS A 15 4.27 -30.97 4.07
N TYR A 16 4.97 -29.86 4.33
CA TYR A 16 4.65 -28.55 3.76
C TYR A 16 4.68 -28.56 2.23
N MET A 17 5.72 -29.13 1.62
CA MET A 17 5.82 -29.22 0.14
C MET A 17 4.71 -30.09 -0.47
N ASN A 18 4.24 -31.08 0.28
CA ASN A 18 3.10 -31.93 -0.10
C ASN A 18 1.74 -31.31 0.27
N LYS A 19 1.68 -30.02 0.65
CA LYS A 19 0.47 -29.29 1.10
C LYS A 19 -0.26 -29.93 2.29
N ARG A 20 0.43 -30.78 3.06
CA ARG A 20 -0.06 -31.40 4.29
C ARG A 20 0.32 -30.52 5.48
N TYR A 21 -0.39 -29.41 5.63
CA TYR A 21 -0.02 -28.36 6.58
C TYR A 21 -0.20 -28.78 8.04
N ASP A 22 -1.26 -29.51 8.39
CA ASP A 22 -1.46 -30.02 9.75
C ASP A 22 -0.35 -30.97 10.19
N ASP A 23 0.04 -31.91 9.32
CA ASP A 23 1.17 -32.81 9.59
C ASP A 23 2.50 -32.05 9.72
N ALA A 24 2.67 -30.99 8.94
CA ALA A 24 3.84 -30.12 9.04
C ALA A 24 3.87 -29.39 10.40
N VAL A 25 2.73 -28.87 10.86
CA VAL A 25 2.56 -28.25 12.18
C VAL A 25 2.95 -29.22 13.29
N ASP A 26 2.52 -30.47 13.23
CA ASP A 26 2.88 -31.50 14.21
C ASP A 26 4.39 -31.74 14.26
N HIS A 27 5.03 -31.87 13.10
CA HIS A 27 6.47 -32.04 13.00
C HIS A 27 7.24 -30.82 13.54
N TYR A 28 6.85 -29.60 13.18
CA TYR A 28 7.50 -28.40 13.72
C TYR A 28 7.26 -28.23 15.22
N SER A 29 6.08 -28.60 15.72
CA SER A 29 5.77 -28.60 17.15
C SER A 29 6.64 -29.58 17.93
N LYS A 30 6.91 -30.77 17.37
CA LYS A 30 7.90 -31.71 17.92
C LYS A 30 9.32 -31.15 17.89
N ALA A 31 9.71 -30.47 16.81
CA ALA A 31 11.03 -29.82 16.71
C ALA A 31 11.21 -28.72 17.77
N ILE A 32 10.19 -27.87 17.99
CA ILE A 32 10.18 -26.79 18.99
C ILE A 32 10.32 -27.34 20.41
N LYS A 33 9.63 -28.46 20.73
CA LYS A 33 9.75 -29.12 22.05
C LYS A 33 11.17 -29.62 22.34
N VAL A 34 11.90 -30.05 21.30
CA VAL A 34 13.29 -30.54 21.45
C VAL A 34 14.29 -29.39 21.50
N ASN A 35 14.14 -28.39 20.63
CA ASN A 35 15.01 -27.21 20.59
C ASN A 35 14.26 -26.00 19.98
N PRO A 36 13.86 -24.98 20.76
CA PRO A 36 13.07 -23.84 20.29
C PRO A 36 13.94 -22.83 19.51
N LEU A 37 14.08 -23.03 18.20
CA LEU A 37 14.80 -22.11 17.30
C LEU A 37 13.83 -21.23 16.50
N PRO A 38 14.21 -19.97 16.16
CA PRO A 38 13.37 -19.04 15.40
C PRO A 38 12.85 -19.65 14.09
N LYS A 39 13.71 -20.40 13.37
CA LYS A 39 13.35 -21.08 12.11
C LYS A 39 12.18 -22.06 12.26
N TYR A 40 11.99 -22.70 13.43
CA TYR A 40 10.91 -23.67 13.61
C TYR A 40 9.57 -22.97 13.86
N TYR A 41 9.57 -21.88 14.64
CA TYR A 41 8.40 -21.01 14.79
C TYR A 41 8.01 -20.40 13.45
N GLN A 42 8.97 -19.87 12.69
CA GLN A 42 8.73 -19.35 11.35
C GLN A 42 8.07 -20.39 10.43
N ASN A 43 8.61 -21.60 10.35
CA ASN A 43 8.07 -22.64 9.46
C ASN A 43 6.67 -23.10 9.90
N ARG A 44 6.39 -23.11 11.21
CA ARG A 44 5.06 -23.44 11.73
C ARG A 44 4.05 -22.30 11.48
N ALA A 45 4.46 -21.04 11.64
CA ALA A 45 3.67 -19.86 11.24
C ALA A 45 3.28 -19.91 9.76
N MET A 46 4.20 -20.32 8.88
CA MET A 46 3.88 -20.51 7.45
C MET A 46 2.76 -21.53 7.23
N CYS A 47 2.75 -22.62 7.99
CA CYS A 47 1.68 -23.63 7.90
C CYS A 47 0.36 -23.07 8.42
N TYR A 48 0.37 -22.39 9.58
CA TYR A 48 -0.83 -21.75 10.11
C TYR A 48 -1.41 -20.69 9.17
N PHE A 49 -0.56 -19.95 8.46
CA PHE A 49 -1.00 -18.98 7.47
C PHE A 49 -1.70 -19.67 6.28
N GLN A 50 -1.19 -20.81 5.80
CA GLN A 50 -1.85 -21.60 4.76
C GLN A 50 -3.18 -22.22 5.23
N LEU A 51 -3.29 -22.53 6.52
CA LEU A 51 -4.51 -23.01 7.17
C LEU A 51 -5.48 -21.87 7.56
N ASN A 52 -5.17 -20.62 7.20
CA ASN A 52 -5.93 -19.42 7.56
C ASN A 52 -6.10 -19.22 9.10
N ASN A 53 -5.21 -19.80 9.90
CA ASN A 53 -5.22 -19.63 11.35
C ASN A 53 -4.36 -18.43 11.75
N LEU A 54 -4.92 -17.23 11.55
CA LEU A 54 -4.21 -15.96 11.71
C LEU A 54 -3.68 -15.72 13.12
N LYS A 55 -4.44 -16.14 14.14
CA LYS A 55 -4.04 -16.00 15.54
C LYS A 55 -2.76 -16.79 15.83
N MET A 56 -2.71 -18.06 15.42
CA MET A 56 -1.53 -18.90 15.63
C MET A 56 -0.34 -18.44 14.77
N THR A 57 -0.59 -17.93 13.56
CA THR A 57 0.45 -17.30 12.74
C THR A 57 1.05 -16.08 13.45
N GLU A 58 0.23 -15.19 14.00
CA GLU A 58 0.70 -14.01 14.73
C GLU A 58 1.57 -14.41 15.93
N GLU A 59 1.12 -15.35 16.74
CA GLU A 59 1.85 -15.84 17.92
C GLU A 59 3.22 -16.40 17.54
N ASP A 60 3.29 -17.30 16.54
CA ASP A 60 4.56 -17.90 16.12
C ASP A 60 5.49 -16.90 15.43
N CYS A 61 4.95 -15.97 14.63
CA CYS A 61 5.76 -14.90 14.04
C CYS A 61 6.38 -14.02 15.12
N LYS A 62 5.62 -13.63 16.14
CA LYS A 62 6.14 -12.86 17.28
C LYS A 62 7.22 -13.64 18.04
N ARG A 63 7.00 -14.93 18.32
CA ARG A 63 8.03 -15.80 18.93
C ARG A 63 9.30 -15.90 18.10
N ALA A 64 9.18 -16.03 16.79
CA ALA A 64 10.34 -16.04 15.90
C ALA A 64 11.12 -14.71 15.96
N LEU A 65 10.41 -13.58 16.00
CA LEU A 65 11.01 -12.25 16.07
C LEU A 65 11.58 -11.89 17.45
N GLU A 66 11.02 -12.42 18.54
CA GLU A 66 11.63 -12.35 19.88
C GLU A 66 13.01 -13.02 19.89
N LEU A 67 13.15 -14.16 19.20
CA LEU A 67 14.41 -14.91 19.11
C LEU A 67 15.36 -14.34 18.05
N SER A 68 14.85 -13.72 16.98
CA SER A 68 15.62 -13.14 15.88
C SER A 68 14.86 -11.97 15.24
N PRO A 69 15.13 -10.71 15.66
CA PRO A 69 14.28 -9.54 15.35
C PRO A 69 14.16 -9.15 13.87
N ASN A 70 15.07 -9.61 13.02
CA ASN A 70 15.24 -9.13 11.64
C ASN A 70 14.90 -10.19 10.58
N GLU A 71 14.24 -11.29 10.98
CA GLU A 71 13.86 -12.36 10.05
C GLU A 71 12.79 -11.87 9.08
N VAL A 72 13.09 -11.92 7.78
CA VAL A 72 12.22 -11.39 6.71
C VAL A 72 10.88 -12.12 6.66
N LYS A 73 10.88 -13.46 6.74
CA LYS A 73 9.64 -14.24 6.59
C LYS A 73 8.65 -13.99 7.73
N PRO A 74 9.02 -14.06 9.03
CA PRO A 74 8.12 -13.70 10.11
C PRO A 74 7.58 -12.27 10.00
N LEU A 75 8.41 -11.28 9.63
CA LEU A 75 7.95 -9.91 9.39
C LEU A 75 6.92 -9.84 8.25
N TYR A 76 7.15 -10.54 7.15
CA TYR A 76 6.23 -10.62 6.01
C TYR A 76 4.88 -11.26 6.38
N PHE A 77 4.90 -12.43 7.04
CA PHE A 77 3.66 -13.11 7.44
C PHE A 77 2.90 -12.32 8.50
N LEU A 78 3.60 -11.72 9.47
CA LEU A 78 2.99 -10.85 10.48
C LEU A 78 2.35 -9.62 9.82
N GLY A 79 3.02 -9.01 8.83
CA GLY A 79 2.46 -7.93 8.04
C GLY A 79 1.16 -8.32 7.30
N ASN A 80 1.12 -9.52 6.71
CA ASN A 80 -0.09 -10.03 6.07
C ASN A 80 -1.21 -10.37 7.06
N VAL A 81 -0.88 -10.88 8.26
CA VAL A 81 -1.86 -11.10 9.33
C VAL A 81 -2.47 -9.78 9.77
N PHE A 82 -1.66 -8.73 9.94
CA PHE A 82 -2.16 -7.39 10.25
C PHE A 82 -3.00 -6.79 9.14
N LEU A 83 -2.65 -7.02 7.86
CA LEU A 83 -3.50 -6.63 6.73
C LEU A 83 -4.88 -7.27 6.80
N GLN A 84 -4.95 -8.59 6.98
CA GLN A 84 -6.23 -9.30 7.08
C GLN A 84 -7.03 -8.90 8.33
N SER A 85 -6.34 -8.47 9.38
CA SER A 85 -6.94 -7.93 10.61
C SER A 85 -7.28 -6.44 10.54
N LYS A 86 -7.15 -5.79 9.36
CA LYS A 86 -7.34 -4.35 9.13
C LYS A 86 -6.47 -3.43 10.01
N LYS A 87 -5.35 -3.94 10.53
CA LYS A 87 -4.36 -3.20 11.32
C LYS A 87 -3.29 -2.63 10.38
N TYR A 88 -3.68 -1.66 9.55
CA TYR A 88 -2.86 -1.25 8.41
C TYR A 88 -1.55 -0.57 8.81
N SER A 89 -1.52 0.17 9.92
CA SER A 89 -0.29 0.84 10.39
C SER A 89 0.77 -0.18 10.82
N GLU A 90 0.37 -1.21 11.57
CA GLU A 90 1.22 -2.32 12.00
C GLU A 90 1.66 -3.18 10.82
N ALA A 91 0.77 -3.41 9.86
CA ALA A 91 1.11 -4.09 8.60
C ALA A 91 2.20 -3.35 7.83
N ILE A 92 2.04 -2.03 7.61
CA ILE A 92 3.02 -1.20 6.91
C ILE A 92 4.37 -1.23 7.63
N SER A 93 4.37 -1.15 8.97
CA SER A 93 5.60 -1.21 9.77
C SER A 93 6.33 -2.54 9.55
N CYS A 94 5.62 -3.66 9.66
CA CYS A 94 6.21 -5.00 9.49
C CYS A 94 6.71 -5.23 8.06
N LEU A 95 5.91 -4.88 7.05
CA LEU A 95 6.26 -5.05 5.64
C LEU A 95 7.42 -4.13 5.22
N SER A 96 7.50 -2.91 5.75
CA SER A 96 8.63 -2.01 5.48
C SER A 96 9.93 -2.56 6.08
N LYS A 97 9.88 -3.11 7.29
CA LYS A 97 11.03 -3.81 7.90
C LYS A 97 11.42 -5.05 7.10
N ALA A 98 10.44 -5.85 6.68
CA ALA A 98 10.67 -7.03 5.85
C ALA A 98 11.37 -6.65 4.54
N LEU A 99 10.90 -5.58 3.86
CA LEU A 99 11.49 -5.09 2.62
C LEU A 99 12.92 -4.59 2.83
N TYR A 100 13.17 -3.84 3.91
CA TYR A 100 14.50 -3.35 4.26
C TYR A 100 15.51 -4.49 4.45
N HIS A 101 15.14 -5.53 5.20
CA HIS A 101 16.02 -6.69 5.42
C HIS A 101 16.08 -7.64 4.21
N ASN A 102 15.06 -7.67 3.35
CA ASN A 102 15.08 -8.48 2.14
C ASN A 102 15.89 -7.84 1.01
N ALA A 103 15.93 -6.51 0.89
CA ALA A 103 16.74 -5.81 -0.10
C ALA A 103 18.24 -6.16 0.01
N VAL A 104 18.68 -6.63 1.18
CA VAL A 104 20.02 -7.16 1.44
C VAL A 104 20.22 -8.56 0.85
N ILE A 105 19.14 -9.30 0.59
CA ILE A 105 19.16 -10.74 0.24
C ILE A 105 18.72 -10.97 -1.22
N THR A 106 17.55 -10.46 -1.64
CA THR A 106 16.94 -10.68 -2.98
C THR A 106 15.89 -9.62 -3.33
N ASN A 107 15.42 -9.57 -4.59
CA ASN A 107 14.21 -8.83 -4.93
C ASN A 107 12.96 -9.61 -4.45
N ALA A 108 12.02 -8.97 -3.78
CA ALA A 108 10.79 -9.59 -3.26
C ALA A 108 9.53 -8.83 -3.71
N PRO A 109 9.03 -9.09 -4.93
CA PRO A 109 7.83 -8.43 -5.45
C PRO A 109 6.61 -8.66 -4.54
N ASP A 110 6.53 -9.82 -3.86
CA ASP A 110 5.44 -10.12 -2.94
C ASP A 110 5.39 -9.16 -1.73
N ILE A 111 6.56 -8.79 -1.18
CA ILE A 111 6.65 -7.86 -0.05
C ILE A 111 6.27 -6.44 -0.52
N GLU A 112 6.78 -6.02 -1.67
CA GLU A 112 6.46 -4.71 -2.26
C GLU A 112 4.96 -4.59 -2.56
N ASN A 113 4.37 -5.63 -3.17
CA ASN A 113 2.95 -5.67 -3.49
C ASN A 113 2.08 -5.72 -2.22
N ALA A 114 2.50 -6.44 -1.18
CA ALA A 114 1.83 -6.40 0.12
C ALA A 114 1.90 -5.00 0.74
N LEU A 115 3.06 -4.33 0.66
CA LEU A 115 3.24 -2.98 1.20
C LEU A 115 2.40 -1.94 0.45
N LYS A 116 2.34 -2.02 -0.88
CA LYS A 116 1.45 -1.20 -1.72
C LYS A 116 -0.01 -1.38 -1.31
N ARG A 117 -0.48 -2.62 -1.21
CA ARG A 117 -1.83 -2.95 -0.74
C ARG A 117 -2.11 -2.40 0.66
N ALA A 118 -1.17 -2.54 1.59
CA ALA A 118 -1.32 -2.03 2.96
C ALA A 118 -1.47 -0.51 3.02
N ARG A 119 -0.68 0.21 2.24
CA ARG A 119 -0.77 1.67 2.18
C ARG A 119 -2.05 2.13 1.49
N HIS A 120 -2.48 1.43 0.43
CA HIS A 120 -3.74 1.72 -0.25
C HIS A 120 -4.93 1.53 0.71
N GLN A 121 -5.04 0.38 1.37
CA GLN A 121 -6.14 0.11 2.30
C GLN A 121 -6.14 1.06 3.52
N LYS A 122 -4.95 1.48 4.00
CA LYS A 122 -4.86 2.51 5.03
C LYS A 122 -5.46 3.84 4.55
N TYR A 123 -5.10 4.25 3.34
CA TYR A 123 -5.63 5.47 2.74
C TYR A 123 -7.15 5.39 2.54
N GLU A 124 -7.67 4.26 2.02
CA GLU A 124 -9.12 4.05 1.87
C GLU A 124 -9.87 4.14 3.21
N GLU A 125 -9.29 3.59 4.29
CA GLU A 125 -9.89 3.68 5.62
C GLU A 125 -9.89 5.12 6.16
N GLU A 126 -8.78 5.84 6.01
CA GLU A 126 -8.67 7.24 6.42
C GLU A 126 -9.61 8.13 5.60
N GLU A 127 -9.73 7.91 4.29
CA GLU A 127 -10.64 8.63 3.41
C GLU A 127 -12.10 8.33 3.74
N SER A 128 -12.45 7.06 4.01
CA SER A 128 -13.80 6.69 4.44
C SER A 128 -14.19 7.40 5.75
N LYS A 129 -13.27 7.52 6.71
CA LYS A 129 -13.48 8.27 7.95
C LYS A 129 -13.71 9.76 7.68
N ARG A 130 -12.94 10.36 6.77
CA ARG A 130 -13.12 11.77 6.36
C ARG A 130 -14.49 12.00 5.72
N ILE A 131 -14.92 11.10 4.83
CA ILE A 131 -16.24 11.18 4.20
C ILE A 131 -17.36 11.12 5.24
N VAL A 132 -17.27 10.21 6.22
CA VAL A 132 -18.25 10.12 7.31
C VAL A 132 -18.29 11.41 8.11
N GLN A 133 -17.13 11.96 8.50
CA GLN A 133 -17.05 13.24 9.23
C GLN A 133 -17.65 14.41 8.45
N ASP A 134 -17.41 14.47 7.15
CA ASP A 134 -17.98 15.52 6.29
C ASP A 134 -19.52 15.41 6.21
N VAL A 135 -20.06 14.19 6.10
CA VAL A 135 -21.51 13.95 6.07
C VAL A 135 -22.14 14.30 7.42
N GLU A 136 -21.52 13.93 8.53
CA GLU A 136 -21.96 14.30 9.88
C GLU A 136 -21.95 15.82 10.06
N PHE A 137 -20.89 16.49 9.60
CA PHE A 137 -20.77 17.94 9.66
C PHE A 137 -21.80 18.65 8.79
N HIS A 138 -22.04 18.16 7.56
CA HIS A 138 -23.10 18.68 6.68
C HIS A 138 -24.47 18.57 7.35
N THR A 139 -24.80 17.38 7.87
CA THR A 139 -26.07 17.13 8.56
C THR A 139 -26.24 18.03 9.78
N TYR A 140 -25.17 18.23 10.55
CA TYR A 140 -25.16 19.15 11.68
C TYR A 140 -25.45 20.60 11.25
N LEU A 141 -24.75 21.11 10.23
CA LEU A 141 -24.98 22.46 9.71
C LEU A 141 -26.39 22.62 9.15
N GLU A 142 -26.91 21.64 8.42
CA GLU A 142 -28.28 21.68 7.90
C GLU A 142 -29.31 21.74 9.04
N SER A 143 -29.09 20.99 10.13
CA SER A 143 -29.96 21.04 11.31
C SER A 143 -29.96 22.42 11.99
N LEU A 144 -28.81 23.11 12.03
CA LEU A 144 -28.72 24.47 12.58
C LEU A 144 -29.47 25.47 11.69
N ILE A 145 -29.34 25.37 10.37
CA ILE A 145 -30.02 26.24 9.41
C ILE A 145 -31.54 26.05 9.52
N GLU A 146 -32.01 24.81 9.60
CA GLU A 146 -33.45 24.53 9.73
C GLU A 146 -34.02 24.99 11.08
N LYS A 147 -33.23 24.88 12.16
CA LYS A 147 -33.62 25.42 13.46
C LYS A 147 -33.74 26.95 13.43
N ASP A 148 -32.74 27.64 12.87
CA ASP A 148 -32.76 29.11 12.73
C ASP A 148 -33.94 29.58 11.85
N ARG A 149 -34.23 28.83 10.79
CA ARG A 149 -35.39 29.04 9.92
C ARG A 149 -36.72 28.91 10.66
N GLN A 150 -36.85 27.92 11.56
CA GLN A 150 -38.06 27.72 12.36
C GLN A 150 -38.24 28.84 13.41
N GLU A 151 -37.16 29.20 14.10
CA GLU A 151 -37.15 30.27 15.12
C GLU A 151 -37.49 31.65 14.51
N ASN A 152 -37.09 31.89 13.25
CA ASN A 152 -37.35 33.15 12.53
C ASN A 152 -38.45 33.05 11.46
N SER A 153 -39.39 32.11 11.60
CA SER A 153 -40.40 31.80 10.57
C SER A 153 -41.32 32.98 10.19
N GLU A 154 -41.46 33.99 11.04
CA GLU A 154 -42.25 35.20 10.78
C GLU A 154 -41.45 36.33 10.11
N ASN A 155 -40.12 36.19 9.98
CA ASN A 155 -39.24 37.22 9.41
C ASN A 155 -38.78 36.84 7.98
N PRO A 156 -39.33 37.47 6.93
CA PRO A 156 -38.99 37.14 5.54
C PRO A 156 -37.50 37.31 5.20
N GLU A 157 -36.81 38.28 5.82
CA GLU A 157 -35.39 38.52 5.56
C GLU A 157 -34.53 37.38 6.12
N GLU A 158 -34.84 36.89 7.32
CA GLU A 158 -34.14 35.76 7.94
C GLU A 158 -34.44 34.44 7.22
N LEU A 159 -35.69 34.24 6.77
CA LEU A 159 -36.05 33.10 5.93
C LEU A 159 -35.23 33.07 4.63
N GLN A 160 -35.07 34.22 3.97
CA GLN A 160 -34.24 34.35 2.77
C GLN A 160 -32.77 34.06 3.07
N ARG A 161 -32.24 34.50 4.23
CA ARG A 161 -30.87 34.19 4.65
C ARG A 161 -30.66 32.70 4.88
N ALA A 162 -31.61 32.02 5.53
CA ALA A 162 -31.56 30.57 5.74
C ALA A 162 -31.57 29.81 4.41
N ASP A 163 -32.40 30.21 3.45
CA ASP A 163 -32.43 29.62 2.10
C ASP A 163 -31.09 29.81 1.36
N MET A 164 -30.51 31.01 1.42
CA MET A 164 -29.18 31.28 0.85
C MET A 164 -28.08 30.46 1.52
N ALA A 165 -28.12 30.31 2.85
CA ALA A 165 -27.17 29.49 3.59
C ALA A 165 -27.28 28.01 3.21
N LYS A 166 -28.50 27.48 3.10
CA LYS A 166 -28.76 26.10 2.67
C LYS A 166 -28.25 25.84 1.26
N LYS A 167 -28.49 26.77 0.33
CA LYS A 167 -27.97 26.70 -1.03
C LYS A 167 -26.45 26.66 -1.05
N ARG A 168 -25.78 27.56 -0.31
CA ARG A 168 -24.31 27.61 -0.22
C ARG A 168 -23.73 26.34 0.40
N LEU A 169 -24.37 25.78 1.42
CA LEU A 169 -23.96 24.50 2.02
C LEU A 169 -24.01 23.37 0.99
N THR A 170 -25.09 23.30 0.21
CA THR A 170 -25.25 22.30 -0.86
C THR A 170 -24.18 22.44 -1.94
N GLU A 171 -23.90 23.67 -2.39
CA GLU A 171 -22.85 23.96 -3.38
C GLU A 171 -21.46 23.54 -2.89
N LEU A 172 -21.13 23.80 -1.61
CA LEU A 172 -19.86 23.38 -1.01
C LEU A 172 -19.73 21.85 -0.95
N THR A 173 -20.81 21.15 -0.57
CA THR A 173 -20.81 19.68 -0.52
C THR A 173 -20.63 19.07 -1.91
N LEU A 174 -21.31 19.61 -2.93
CA LEU A 174 -21.14 19.19 -4.32
C LEU A 174 -19.70 19.42 -4.80
N ALA A 175 -19.12 20.60 -4.56
CA ALA A 175 -17.74 20.90 -4.95
C ALA A 175 -16.72 19.96 -4.30
N THR A 176 -16.93 19.58 -3.02
CA THR A 176 -16.09 18.58 -2.34
C THR A 176 -16.26 17.18 -2.94
N GLN A 177 -17.48 16.81 -3.31
CA GLN A 177 -17.76 15.53 -3.94
C GLN A 177 -17.15 15.44 -5.35
N GLU A 178 -17.27 16.49 -6.17
CA GLU A 178 -16.67 16.57 -7.50
C GLU A 178 -15.15 16.41 -7.43
N LYS A 179 -14.48 17.08 -6.47
CA LYS A 179 -13.04 16.90 -6.24
C LYS A 179 -12.66 15.47 -5.87
N ARG A 180 -13.51 14.74 -5.15
CA ARG A 180 -13.28 13.33 -4.80
C ARG A 180 -13.45 12.38 -5.99
N GLN A 181 -14.38 12.70 -6.89
CA GLN A 181 -14.69 11.92 -8.08
C GLN A 181 -13.66 12.15 -9.19
N ASN A 182 -13.12 13.36 -9.30
CA ASN A 182 -12.11 13.68 -10.29
C ASN A 182 -10.71 13.17 -9.88
N ARG A 183 -10.44 11.90 -10.15
CA ARG A 183 -9.18 11.20 -9.83
C ARG A 183 -8.34 10.91 -11.06
N GLU A 184 -8.06 11.93 -11.85
CA GLU A 184 -7.22 11.79 -13.04
C GLU A 184 -5.81 12.32 -12.76
N VAL A 185 -4.81 11.47 -13.00
CA VAL A 185 -3.41 11.89 -12.98
C VAL A 185 -3.11 12.60 -14.30
N PRO A 186 -2.63 13.87 -14.29
CA PRO A 186 -2.30 14.57 -15.52
C PRO A 186 -1.27 13.79 -16.36
N GLU A 187 -1.55 13.57 -17.65
CA GLU A 187 -0.71 12.76 -18.55
C GLU A 187 0.76 13.20 -18.63
N MET A 188 1.04 14.47 -18.34
CA MET A 188 2.40 15.03 -18.29
C MET A 188 3.23 14.49 -17.12
N LEU A 189 2.58 13.98 -16.07
CA LEU A 189 3.22 13.36 -14.90
C LEU A 189 3.39 11.84 -15.07
N CYS A 190 2.77 11.27 -16.10
CA CYS A 190 2.83 9.85 -16.40
C CYS A 190 4.00 9.50 -17.33
N GLY A 191 4.63 8.36 -17.06
CA GLY A 191 5.72 7.81 -17.88
C GLY A 191 5.22 7.33 -19.23
N LYS A 192 6.01 7.49 -20.29
CA LYS A 192 5.59 7.13 -21.66
C LYS A 192 5.64 5.62 -21.98
N ILE A 193 6.06 4.79 -21.03
CA ILE A 193 6.11 3.33 -21.16
C ILE A 193 4.94 2.69 -20.42
N THR A 194 4.82 2.93 -19.11
CA THR A 194 3.78 2.34 -18.26
C THR A 194 2.47 3.12 -18.25
N LEU A 195 2.49 4.40 -18.65
CA LEU A 195 1.37 5.35 -18.50
C LEU A 195 0.96 5.59 -17.04
N GLU A 196 1.79 5.15 -16.09
CA GLU A 196 1.63 5.39 -14.66
C GLU A 196 2.38 6.65 -14.22
N LEU A 197 1.97 7.21 -13.08
CA LEU A 197 2.67 8.32 -12.43
C LEU A 197 4.16 7.97 -12.22
N MET A 198 5.06 8.84 -12.70
CA MET A 198 6.49 8.62 -12.56
C MET A 198 6.92 8.73 -11.10
N LYS A 199 7.71 7.76 -10.62
CA LYS A 199 8.33 7.76 -9.29
C LYS A 199 9.68 8.45 -9.32
N GLU A 200 10.44 8.20 -10.39
CA GLU A 200 11.76 8.81 -10.58
C GLU A 200 11.88 9.34 -12.01
N PRO A 201 11.41 10.57 -12.27
CA PRO A 201 11.41 11.13 -13.62
C PRO A 201 12.84 11.41 -14.10
N VAL A 202 13.14 10.94 -15.31
CA VAL A 202 14.42 11.15 -16.00
C VAL A 202 14.19 11.60 -17.43
N ILE A 203 14.95 12.60 -17.87
CA ILE A 203 14.88 13.17 -19.21
C ILE A 203 16.02 12.59 -20.08
N VAL A 204 15.70 12.34 -21.35
CA VAL A 204 16.67 11.87 -22.36
C VAL A 204 16.98 12.98 -23.38
N PRO A 205 18.04 12.88 -24.21
CA PRO A 205 18.44 13.95 -25.14
C PRO A 205 17.37 14.40 -26.14
N SER A 206 16.37 13.56 -26.43
CA SER A 206 15.23 13.93 -27.27
C SER A 206 14.25 14.89 -26.59
N GLY A 207 14.41 15.16 -25.29
CA GLY A 207 13.55 16.00 -24.47
C GLY A 207 12.39 15.26 -23.79
N ILE A 208 12.27 13.95 -23.98
CA ILE A 208 11.20 13.14 -23.39
C ILE A 208 11.57 12.73 -21.97
N THR A 209 10.60 12.76 -21.06
CA THR A 209 10.76 12.27 -19.69
C THR A 209 10.09 10.91 -19.51
N TYR A 210 10.79 10.00 -18.83
CA TYR A 210 10.36 8.65 -18.51
C TYR A 210 10.51 8.40 -17.01
N ASP A 211 9.90 7.32 -16.51
CA ASP A 211 10.32 6.76 -15.22
C ASP A 211 11.65 6.02 -15.39
N ARG A 212 12.60 6.23 -14.47
CA ARG A 212 13.94 5.63 -14.53
C ARG A 212 13.89 4.12 -14.70
N GLU A 213 13.11 3.43 -13.88
CA GLU A 213 13.12 1.96 -13.86
C GLU A 213 12.71 1.41 -15.23
N GLU A 214 11.67 2.00 -15.81
CA GLU A 214 11.09 1.58 -17.09
C GLU A 214 12.02 1.85 -18.27
N ILE A 215 12.64 3.04 -18.34
CA ILE A 215 13.56 3.35 -19.44
C ILE A 215 14.84 2.51 -19.35
N VAL A 216 15.35 2.27 -18.15
CA VAL A 216 16.53 1.41 -17.95
C VAL A 216 16.22 -0.04 -18.33
N GLN A 217 15.05 -0.56 -17.96
CA GLN A 217 14.62 -1.89 -18.38
C GLN A 217 14.46 -2.00 -19.90
N HIS A 218 13.86 -0.99 -20.55
CA HIS A 218 13.75 -0.92 -22.01
C HIS A 218 15.12 -0.99 -22.69
N LEU A 219 16.08 -0.16 -22.26
CA LEU A 219 17.42 -0.14 -22.85
C LEU A 219 18.15 -1.49 -22.72
N ARG A 220 17.98 -2.16 -21.58
CA ARG A 220 18.64 -3.45 -21.30
C ARG A 220 17.99 -4.64 -21.99
N ARG A 221 16.67 -4.63 -22.18
CA ARG A 221 15.92 -5.79 -22.69
C ARG A 221 15.49 -5.68 -24.15
N ILE A 222 15.25 -4.46 -24.63
CA ILE A 222 14.68 -4.21 -25.96
C ILE A 222 15.75 -3.65 -26.89
N GLY A 223 16.43 -2.56 -26.49
CA GLY A 223 17.55 -2.02 -27.26
C GLY A 223 17.88 -0.56 -26.95
N HIS A 224 19.04 -0.13 -27.46
CA HIS A 224 19.66 1.17 -27.20
C HIS A 224 19.08 2.29 -28.06
N PHE A 225 17.78 2.54 -27.91
CA PHE A 225 17.07 3.60 -28.61
C PHE A 225 15.95 4.18 -27.74
N ASP A 226 15.62 5.45 -27.95
CA ASP A 226 14.48 6.12 -27.34
C ASP A 226 13.16 5.45 -27.78
N PRO A 227 12.32 4.94 -26.85
CA PRO A 227 11.06 4.25 -27.17
C PRO A 227 10.13 5.04 -28.09
N VAL A 228 10.08 6.36 -27.93
CA VAL A 228 9.17 7.25 -28.66
C VAL A 228 9.82 7.76 -29.95
N THR A 229 11.01 8.35 -29.88
CA THR A 229 11.62 8.99 -31.07
C THR A 229 12.43 8.03 -31.95
N ARG A 230 12.75 6.83 -31.44
CA ARG A 230 13.61 5.83 -32.09
C ARG A 230 15.05 6.28 -32.37
N LYS A 231 15.47 7.43 -31.82
CA LYS A 231 16.86 7.89 -31.88
C LYS A 231 17.76 6.99 -31.01
N PRO A 232 19.04 6.82 -31.36
CA PRO A 232 20.00 6.11 -30.49
C PRO A 232 19.99 6.71 -29.08
N LEU A 233 20.00 5.85 -28.07
CA LEU A 233 19.98 6.25 -26.66
C LEU A 233 20.73 5.22 -25.82
N THR A 234 21.58 5.68 -24.92
CA THR A 234 22.33 4.87 -23.97
C THR A 234 22.00 5.25 -22.54
N GLU A 235 22.24 4.35 -21.58
CA GLU A 235 21.91 4.56 -20.16
C GLU A 235 22.65 5.78 -19.57
N ASN A 236 23.83 6.13 -20.09
CA ASN A 236 24.64 7.27 -19.64
C ASN A 236 24.08 8.64 -20.06
N GLU A 237 23.16 8.66 -21.03
CA GLU A 237 22.53 9.90 -21.52
C GLU A 237 21.26 10.26 -20.74
N ILE A 238 20.87 9.42 -19.76
CA ILE A 238 19.69 9.61 -18.92
C ILE A 238 20.02 10.59 -17.79
N ILE A 239 19.31 11.73 -17.76
CA ILE A 239 19.53 12.79 -16.76
C ILE A 239 18.32 12.85 -15.81
N PRO A 240 18.51 12.91 -14.47
CA PRO A 240 17.40 13.14 -13.54
C PRO A 240 16.65 14.44 -13.84
N ASN A 241 15.31 14.38 -13.93
CA ASN A 241 14.46 15.55 -14.12
C ASN A 241 13.94 16.05 -12.77
N TYR A 242 14.79 16.77 -12.02
CA TYR A 242 14.45 17.24 -10.68
C TYR A 242 13.26 18.21 -10.66
N ALA A 243 13.10 19.05 -11.68
CA ALA A 243 11.97 19.98 -11.77
C ALA A 243 10.64 19.22 -11.86
N LEU A 244 10.55 18.19 -12.70
CA LEU A 244 9.34 17.38 -12.78
C LEU A 244 9.12 16.55 -11.51
N LYS A 245 10.20 16.13 -10.84
CA LYS A 245 10.10 15.43 -9.55
C LYS A 245 9.44 16.31 -8.49
N GLU A 246 9.82 17.58 -8.37
CA GLU A 246 9.18 18.54 -7.45
C GLU A 246 7.70 18.75 -7.80
N VAL A 247 7.35 18.81 -9.09
CA VAL A 247 5.95 18.91 -9.55
C VAL A 247 5.14 17.68 -9.16
N ILE A 248 5.70 16.48 -9.35
CA ILE A 248 5.05 15.21 -8.96
C ILE A 248 4.88 15.13 -7.45
N GLU A 249 5.89 15.51 -6.66
CA GLU A 249 5.82 15.56 -5.20
C GLU A 249 4.72 16.51 -4.73
N LYS A 250 4.66 17.72 -5.29
CA LYS A 250 3.58 18.68 -4.99
C LYS A 250 2.20 18.14 -5.39
N PHE A 251 2.08 17.50 -6.55
CA PHE A 251 0.84 16.88 -6.98
C PHE A 251 0.38 15.80 -6.00
N LEU A 252 1.30 14.97 -5.50
CA LEU A 252 1.01 13.92 -4.51
C LEU A 252 0.62 14.47 -3.13
N ASP A 253 1.17 15.61 -2.73
CA ASP A 253 0.76 16.29 -1.49
C ASP A 253 -0.69 16.76 -1.57
N ASP A 254 -1.08 17.34 -2.70
CA ASP A 254 -2.44 17.81 -2.97
C ASP A 254 -3.40 16.64 -3.30
N ASN A 255 -2.89 15.54 -3.84
CA ASN A 255 -3.64 14.37 -4.31
C ASN A 255 -3.06 13.04 -3.77
N PRO A 256 -3.16 12.76 -2.46
CA PRO A 256 -2.57 11.56 -1.88
C PRO A 256 -3.09 10.24 -2.46
N TRP A 257 -4.30 10.24 -3.03
CA TRP A 257 -4.91 9.08 -3.71
C TRP A 257 -4.07 8.60 -4.91
N ALA A 258 -3.41 9.53 -5.63
CA ALA A 258 -2.67 9.22 -6.84
C ALA A 258 -1.44 8.33 -6.59
N LYS A 259 -1.03 8.18 -5.33
CA LYS A 259 0.05 7.26 -4.93
C LYS A 259 -0.37 5.79 -4.99
N TYR A 260 -1.67 5.51 -4.91
CA TYR A 260 -2.21 4.17 -4.71
C TYR A 260 -3.01 3.65 -5.89
N GLU A 261 -3.52 4.55 -6.72
CA GLU A 261 -4.19 4.19 -7.96
C GLU A 261 -3.15 3.94 -9.07
N PRO A 262 -3.12 2.74 -9.67
CA PRO A 262 -2.37 2.54 -10.91
C PRO A 262 -2.97 3.45 -11.97
N GLY A 263 -2.13 4.26 -12.62
CA GLY A 263 -2.59 5.23 -13.60
C GLY A 263 -3.45 4.58 -14.69
N GLY A 264 -4.67 5.08 -14.87
CA GLY A 264 -5.43 4.90 -16.11
C GLY A 264 -6.46 3.78 -16.19
N MET A 265 -7.29 3.57 -15.16
CA MET A 265 -8.63 3.01 -15.39
C MET A 265 -9.71 3.94 -14.79
N VAL A 266 -10.15 4.88 -15.63
CA VAL A 266 -11.59 5.20 -15.74
C VAL A 266 -12.26 4.02 -16.42
#